data_AF-A0A1W9VZI1-F1
#
_entry.id   AF-A0A1W9VZI1-F1
#
_cell.length_a   1.000
_cell.length_b   1.000
_cell.length_c   1.000
_cell.angle_alpha   90.00
_cell.angle_beta   90.00
_cell.angle_gamma   90.00
#
_symmetry.space_group_name_H-M   'P 1'
#
loop_
_entity.id
_entity.type
_entity.pdbx_description
1 polymer ?
#
loop_
_entity_poly.entity_id
_entity_poly.type
_entity_poly.pdbx_seq_one_letter_code
_entity_poly.pdbx_strand_id
1 'polypeptide(L)'
;MLSKKLKSHDVATVIVLIELQVGLCVAILVAMVLINNNIKPQNDLVAIVQAQSLLTPTVTPTIINEQPPQHTTTPSEPTATATTVVQATYTPPAIPKSGPFNLRHSKSQQTIMPHATVVYYEIVASTGDELNTQLYTLGPYGPYGHQWAAVAKWDINWDIPVNDDGSCRFDEMTFLSDIYVVLPHWTPPEGTSPDLIEKWEYFIKKLIEHEQGHVDIIVQNFPLVENAIKQSSCSTANRNGRNMLKEIQRLNDEYDAVTGHGDTQGVVRLW
;
A
#
# COMPACT_ATOMS: atom_id res chain seq x y z
N MET A 1 20.44 -40.81 -21.21
CA MET A 1 20.27 -40.33 -22.60
C MET A 1 18.85 -39.85 -22.78
N LEU A 2 18.59 -38.53 -22.81
CA LEU A 2 17.43 -37.89 -23.48
C LEU A 2 17.52 -36.35 -23.30
N SER A 3 18.43 -35.72 -24.04
CA SER A 3 18.36 -34.29 -24.33
C SER A 3 17.60 -34.14 -25.64
N LYS A 4 16.33 -33.72 -25.60
CA LYS A 4 15.60 -33.32 -26.80
C LYS A 4 15.95 -31.85 -27.08
N LYS A 5 16.77 -31.65 -28.10
CA LYS A 5 16.95 -30.35 -28.77
C LYS A 5 15.59 -29.85 -29.25
N LEU A 6 15.08 -28.76 -28.69
CA LEU A 6 14.10 -27.93 -29.40
C LEU A 6 14.80 -27.37 -30.64
N LYS A 7 14.20 -27.57 -31.81
CA LYS A 7 14.70 -27.01 -33.08
C LYS A 7 14.41 -25.51 -33.08
N SER A 8 15.31 -24.71 -33.66
CA SER A 8 15.23 -23.24 -33.68
C SER A 8 13.96 -22.66 -34.31
N HIS A 9 13.16 -23.47 -35.00
CA HIS A 9 11.86 -23.08 -35.56
C HIS A 9 10.71 -23.02 -34.53
N ASP A 10 10.85 -23.66 -33.36
CA ASP A 10 9.83 -23.60 -32.29
C ASP A 10 9.91 -22.29 -31.49
N VAL A 11 11.13 -21.76 -31.28
CA VAL A 11 11.33 -20.56 -30.45
C VAL A 11 10.75 -19.31 -31.11
N ALA A 12 10.94 -19.15 -32.42
CA ALA A 12 10.37 -18.02 -33.16
C ALA A 12 8.83 -18.04 -33.16
N THR A 13 8.23 -19.23 -33.25
CA THR A 13 6.77 -19.39 -33.21
C THR A 13 6.21 -19.07 -31.83
N VAL A 14 6.91 -19.48 -30.76
CA VAL A 14 6.53 -19.15 -29.37
C VAL A 14 6.68 -17.65 -29.10
N ILE A 15 7.74 -17.01 -29.60
CA ILE A 15 7.93 -15.55 -29.46
C ILE A 15 6.80 -14.78 -30.16
N VAL A 16 6.44 -15.16 -31.39
CA VAL A 16 5.34 -14.51 -32.13
C VAL A 16 4.00 -14.68 -31.42
N LEU A 17 3.74 -15.85 -30.82
CA LEU A 17 2.53 -16.09 -30.02
C LEU A 17 2.50 -15.25 -28.74
N ILE A 18 3.65 -15.07 -28.07
CA ILE A 18 3.76 -14.21 -26.90
C ILE A 18 3.54 -12.73 -27.28
N GLU A 19 4.12 -12.25 -28.38
CA GLU A 19 3.91 -10.88 -28.87
C GLU A 19 2.45 -10.61 -29.26
N LEU A 20 1.78 -11.59 -29.89
CA LEU A 20 0.34 -11.52 -30.17
C LEU A 20 -0.51 -11.49 -28.89
N GLN A 21 -0.16 -12.30 -27.89
CA GLN A 21 -0.86 -12.34 -26.61
C GLN A 21 -0.70 -11.01 -25.85
N VAL A 22 0.51 -10.45 -25.81
CA VAL A 22 0.80 -9.16 -25.17
C VAL A 22 0.09 -8.03 -25.91
N GLY A 23 0.14 -8.02 -27.25
CA GLY A 23 -0.58 -7.03 -28.06
C GLY A 23 -2.09 -7.06 -27.83
N LEU A 24 -2.68 -8.25 -27.69
CA LEU A 24 -4.10 -8.41 -27.39
C LEU A 24 -4.45 -7.92 -25.96
N CYS A 25 -3.61 -8.23 -24.96
CA CYS A 25 -3.81 -7.74 -23.59
C CYS A 25 -3.74 -6.20 -23.52
N VAL A 26 -2.79 -5.58 -24.20
CA VAL A 26 -2.66 -4.12 -24.27
C VAL A 26 -3.87 -3.50 -24.96
N ALA A 27 -4.35 -4.07 -26.08
CA ALA A 27 -5.53 -3.57 -26.77
C ALA A 27 -6.80 -3.65 -25.89
N ILE A 28 -6.96 -4.72 -25.10
CA ILE A 28 -8.08 -4.88 -24.16
C ILE A 28 -7.99 -3.85 -23.03
N LEU A 29 -6.81 -3.63 -22.44
CA LEU A 29 -6.60 -2.63 -21.39
C LEU A 29 -6.91 -1.21 -21.90
N VAL A 30 -6.44 -0.86 -23.09
CA VAL A 30 -6.74 0.44 -23.72
C VAL A 30 -8.24 0.58 -23.96
N ALA A 31 -8.93 -0.45 -24.45
CA ALA A 31 -10.38 -0.42 -24.62
C ALA A 31 -11.13 -0.25 -23.29
N MET A 32 -10.70 -0.93 -22.22
CA MET A 32 -11.28 -0.79 -20.88
C MET A 32 -11.10 0.64 -20.33
N VAL A 33 -9.92 1.23 -20.50
CA VAL A 33 -9.65 2.62 -20.09
C VAL A 33 -10.50 3.61 -20.88
N LEU A 34 -10.66 3.42 -22.19
CA LEU A 34 -11.50 4.30 -23.03
C LEU A 34 -12.99 4.21 -22.65
N ILE A 35 -13.49 3.00 -22.37
CA ILE A 35 -14.88 2.76 -21.95
C ILE A 35 -15.14 3.37 -20.57
N ASN A 36 -14.25 3.13 -19.60
CA ASN A 36 -14.44 3.60 -18.22
C ASN A 36 -14.39 5.14 -18.11
N ASN A 37 -13.64 5.79 -19.00
CA ASN A 37 -13.51 7.25 -19.04
C ASN A 37 -14.44 7.95 -20.05
N ASN A 38 -15.34 7.22 -20.72
CA ASN A 38 -16.29 7.76 -21.70
C ASN A 38 -15.61 8.56 -22.84
N ILE A 39 -14.39 8.15 -23.23
CA ILE A 39 -13.60 8.81 -24.27
C ILE A 39 -14.04 8.27 -25.63
N LYS A 40 -14.74 9.10 -26.42
CA LYS A 40 -15.08 8.74 -27.81
C LYS A 40 -13.81 8.73 -28.67
N PRO A 41 -13.60 7.68 -29.50
CA PRO A 41 -12.47 7.68 -30.44
C PRO A 41 -12.71 8.75 -31.50
N GLN A 42 -11.97 9.85 -31.40
CA GLN A 42 -11.78 10.80 -32.50
C GLN A 42 -10.67 10.27 -33.40
N ASN A 43 -10.88 10.43 -34.70
CA ASN A 43 -9.96 9.99 -35.75
C ASN A 43 -8.60 10.67 -35.59
N ASP A 44 -7.60 9.96 -35.06
CA ASP A 44 -6.16 10.16 -35.37
C ASP A 44 -5.32 9.05 -34.70
N LEU A 45 -5.41 7.84 -35.27
CA LEU A 45 -4.64 6.66 -34.82
C LEU A 45 -3.22 6.58 -35.43
N VAL A 46 -2.73 7.62 -36.10
CA VAL A 46 -1.44 7.57 -36.80
C VAL A 46 -0.25 8.10 -35.96
N ALA A 47 -0.49 8.80 -34.85
CA ALA A 47 0.59 9.48 -34.11
C ALA A 47 1.23 8.67 -32.95
N ILE A 48 0.63 7.57 -32.48
CA ILE A 48 1.07 6.91 -31.23
C ILE A 48 2.01 5.70 -31.47
N VAL A 49 2.13 5.20 -32.71
CA VAL A 49 2.89 3.97 -33.01
C VAL A 49 4.41 4.20 -33.22
N GLN A 50 4.91 5.44 -33.29
CA GLN A 50 6.32 5.69 -33.63
C GLN A 50 7.29 5.97 -32.46
N ALA A 51 6.87 5.85 -31.19
CA ALA A 51 7.72 6.24 -30.05
C ALA A 51 8.34 5.09 -29.22
N GLN A 52 8.13 3.81 -29.55
CA GLN A 52 8.53 2.70 -28.66
C GLN A 52 9.75 1.86 -29.11
N SER A 53 10.55 2.32 -30.08
CA SER A 53 11.67 1.52 -30.62
C SER A 53 13.05 1.72 -29.97
N LEU A 54 13.17 2.35 -28.80
CA LEU A 54 14.47 2.48 -28.13
C LEU A 54 14.29 2.31 -26.63
N LEU A 55 14.98 1.31 -26.07
CA LEU A 55 15.36 1.06 -24.66
C LEU A 55 15.01 -0.39 -24.23
N THR A 56 15.88 -1.32 -24.58
CA THR A 56 16.03 -2.59 -23.84
C THR A 56 17.50 -2.74 -23.43
N PRO A 57 17.84 -2.75 -22.13
CA PRO A 57 19.14 -3.21 -21.69
C PRO A 57 19.12 -4.74 -21.48
N THR A 58 20.09 -5.42 -22.10
CA THR A 58 20.38 -6.84 -21.91
C THR A 58 21.09 -7.05 -20.58
N VAL A 59 20.49 -7.78 -19.63
CA VAL A 59 21.16 -8.23 -18.40
C VAL A 59 21.51 -9.70 -18.53
N THR A 60 22.81 -10.00 -18.40
CA THR A 60 23.36 -11.37 -18.36
C THR A 60 23.46 -11.80 -16.89
N PRO A 61 22.97 -12.98 -16.49
CA PRO A 61 23.10 -13.44 -15.10
C PRO A 61 24.50 -14.03 -14.85
N THR A 62 25.23 -13.45 -13.88
CA THR A 62 26.44 -14.04 -13.29
C THR A 62 26.04 -14.87 -12.09
N ILE A 63 26.29 -16.18 -12.13
CA ILE A 63 26.14 -17.10 -11.00
C ILE A 63 27.36 -16.95 -10.10
N ILE A 64 27.16 -16.51 -8.86
CA ILE A 64 28.19 -16.54 -7.80
C ILE A 64 27.78 -17.63 -6.81
N ASN A 65 28.68 -18.58 -6.63
CA ASN A 65 28.53 -19.74 -5.76
C ASN A 65 29.38 -19.45 -4.50
N GLU A 66 28.75 -19.14 -3.37
CA GLU A 66 29.46 -18.95 -2.11
C GLU A 66 29.07 -20.02 -1.08
N GLN A 67 30.12 -20.70 -0.62
CA GLN A 67 30.13 -21.72 0.41
C GLN A 67 30.23 -21.05 1.79
N PRO A 68 29.56 -21.54 2.84
CA PRO A 68 29.60 -20.89 4.16
C PRO A 68 30.95 -21.13 4.86
N PRO A 69 31.55 -20.13 5.53
CA PRO A 69 32.70 -20.36 6.39
C PRO A 69 32.28 -20.97 7.74
N GLN A 70 32.91 -22.09 8.11
CA GLN A 70 32.89 -22.62 9.46
C GLN A 70 33.80 -21.80 10.36
N HIS A 71 33.27 -21.34 11.50
CA HIS A 71 34.09 -20.84 12.62
C HIS A 71 33.72 -21.55 13.92
N THR A 72 34.69 -22.30 14.43
CA THR A 72 34.81 -22.82 15.81
C THR A 72 35.15 -21.70 16.78
N THR A 73 34.40 -21.57 17.89
CA THR A 73 34.92 -21.01 19.16
C THR A 73 34.16 -21.56 20.38
N THR A 74 34.94 -22.00 21.36
CA THR A 74 34.62 -22.41 22.74
C THR A 74 34.16 -21.20 23.60
N PRO A 75 33.30 -21.38 24.63
CA PRO A 75 32.70 -20.24 25.33
C PRO A 75 33.57 -19.69 26.47
N SER A 76 33.57 -18.37 26.63
CA SER A 76 34.01 -17.68 27.84
C SER A 76 32.94 -16.68 28.25
N GLU A 77 32.43 -16.89 29.45
CA GLU A 77 31.42 -16.08 30.15
C GLU A 77 32.00 -14.74 30.60
N PRO A 78 31.23 -13.65 30.49
CA PRO A 78 31.30 -12.63 31.52
C PRO A 78 29.93 -12.31 32.11
N THR A 79 29.89 -12.36 33.43
CA THR A 79 28.89 -11.78 34.32
C THR A 79 28.69 -10.30 34.00
N ALA A 80 27.50 -9.92 33.56
CA ALA A 80 27.05 -8.54 33.51
C ALA A 80 25.58 -8.44 33.94
N THR A 81 25.37 -7.49 34.85
CA THR A 81 24.20 -7.19 35.67
C THR A 81 22.92 -7.05 34.85
N ALA A 82 21.87 -7.76 35.27
CA ALA A 82 20.51 -7.58 34.76
C ALA A 82 19.99 -6.18 35.11
N THR A 83 20.06 -5.25 34.16
CA THR A 83 19.26 -4.03 34.20
C THR A 83 17.86 -4.41 33.75
N THR A 84 16.91 -4.38 34.70
CA THR A 84 15.48 -4.54 34.44
C THR A 84 15.04 -3.47 33.43
N VAL A 85 14.92 -3.85 32.15
CA VAL A 85 14.21 -3.06 31.16
C VAL A 85 12.74 -3.12 31.53
N VAL A 86 12.22 -2.02 32.08
CA VAL A 86 10.79 -1.83 32.27
C VAL A 86 10.17 -1.78 30.87
N GLN A 87 9.62 -2.89 30.40
CA GLN A 87 8.77 -2.91 29.21
C GLN A 87 7.60 -1.96 29.46
N ALA A 88 7.65 -0.77 28.86
CA ALA A 88 6.50 0.10 28.79
C ALA A 88 5.42 -0.63 27.99
N THR A 89 4.37 -1.08 28.65
CA THR A 89 3.16 -1.55 27.97
C THR A 89 2.55 -0.34 27.28
N TYR A 90 2.85 -0.15 26.00
CA TYR A 90 2.12 0.79 25.16
C TYR A 90 0.71 0.22 24.97
N THR A 91 -0.24 0.79 25.68
CA THR A 91 -1.66 0.63 25.37
C THR A 91 -1.95 1.63 24.25
N PRO A 92 -2.32 1.17 23.03
CA PRO A 92 -2.76 2.08 21.99
C PRO A 92 -3.85 3.00 22.55
N PRO A 93 -3.84 4.30 22.23
CA PRO A 93 -4.98 5.16 22.52
C PRO A 93 -6.25 4.46 22.03
N ALA A 94 -7.24 4.34 22.90
CA ALA A 94 -8.55 3.87 22.46
C ALA A 94 -8.98 4.74 21.28
N ILE A 95 -9.24 4.10 20.13
CA ILE A 95 -9.83 4.76 18.97
C ILE A 95 -11.06 5.52 19.49
N PRO A 96 -11.10 6.86 19.41
CA PRO A 96 -12.25 7.61 19.85
C PRO A 96 -13.47 7.10 19.08
N LYS A 97 -14.49 6.62 19.80
CA LYS A 97 -15.76 6.26 19.15
C LYS A 97 -16.35 7.54 18.55
N SER A 98 -16.26 7.62 17.23
CA SER A 98 -16.98 8.48 16.28
C SER A 98 -17.93 9.52 16.91
N GLY A 99 -17.57 10.80 16.81
CA GLY A 99 -18.52 11.90 16.72
C GLY A 99 -18.65 12.34 15.26
N PRO A 100 -19.77 12.95 14.83
CA PRO A 100 -19.96 13.35 13.44
C PRO A 100 -18.96 14.45 13.06
N PHE A 101 -17.94 14.11 12.28
CA PHE A 101 -17.05 15.07 11.67
C PHE A 101 -17.76 15.70 10.46
N ASN A 102 -18.38 16.86 10.69
CA ASN A 102 -18.81 17.72 9.60
C ASN A 102 -17.55 18.18 8.83
N LEU A 103 -17.42 17.79 7.57
CA LEU A 103 -16.39 18.27 6.64
C LEU A 103 -16.58 19.77 6.36
N ARG A 104 -16.22 20.63 7.32
CA ARG A 104 -15.84 22.01 7.06
C ARG A 104 -14.32 22.03 6.98
N HIS A 105 -13.81 22.05 5.76
CA HIS A 105 -12.41 22.29 5.44
C HIS A 105 -11.90 23.56 6.14
N SER A 106 -11.27 23.40 7.30
CA SER A 106 -10.48 24.45 7.93
C SER A 106 -9.17 24.55 7.16
N LYS A 107 -8.99 25.64 6.42
CA LYS A 107 -7.69 26.01 5.84
C LYS A 107 -6.70 26.30 6.98
N SER A 108 -5.50 25.75 6.88
CA SER A 108 -4.25 26.11 7.62
C SER A 108 -3.76 25.23 8.78
N GLN A 109 -3.80 23.92 8.63
CA GLN A 109 -2.69 23.09 9.11
C GLN A 109 -2.26 22.19 7.96
N GLN A 110 -1.01 22.32 7.52
CA GLN A 110 -0.45 21.40 6.54
C GLN A 110 -0.22 20.09 7.29
N THR A 111 -1.25 19.25 7.33
CA THR A 111 -1.13 17.90 7.89
C THR A 111 -0.08 17.17 7.08
N ILE A 112 0.84 16.50 7.75
CA ILE A 112 1.88 15.65 7.14
C ILE A 112 1.28 14.66 6.11
N MET A 113 0.02 14.27 6.30
CA MET A 113 -0.79 13.50 5.37
C MET A 113 -2.20 14.09 5.30
N PRO A 114 -2.56 14.79 4.20
CA PRO A 114 -3.91 15.29 4.00
C PRO A 114 -4.95 14.17 4.07
N HIS A 115 -6.14 14.49 4.59
CA HIS A 115 -7.31 13.58 4.68
C HIS A 115 -7.15 12.36 5.61
N ALA A 116 -6.03 12.22 6.32
CA ALA A 116 -5.83 11.15 7.30
C ALA A 116 -5.39 11.69 8.66
N THR A 117 -5.77 10.96 9.71
CA THR A 117 -5.19 11.13 11.06
C THR A 117 -3.97 10.25 11.17
N VAL A 118 -2.81 10.83 11.49
CA VAL A 118 -1.59 10.05 11.72
C VAL A 118 -1.45 9.67 13.19
N VAL A 119 -1.18 8.40 13.42
CA VAL A 119 -0.87 7.81 14.73
C VAL A 119 0.54 7.24 14.67
N TYR A 120 1.31 7.41 15.74
CA TYR A 120 2.68 6.92 15.81
C TYR A 120 2.83 5.75 16.78
N TYR A 121 3.73 4.84 16.44
CA TYR A 121 4.35 3.93 17.40
C TYR A 121 5.83 4.28 17.53
N GLU A 122 6.33 4.26 18.77
CA GLU A 122 7.68 4.70 19.09
C GLU A 122 8.69 3.57 18.88
N ILE A 123 9.82 3.91 18.29
CA ILE A 123 10.98 3.04 18.11
C ILE A 123 12.15 3.61 18.92
N VAL A 124 12.87 2.74 19.61
CA VAL A 124 14.07 3.07 20.39
C VAL A 124 15.22 2.18 19.93
N ALA A 125 16.00 2.66 18.97
CA ALA A 125 17.09 1.92 18.35
C ALA A 125 18.32 2.80 18.16
N SER A 126 19.52 2.21 18.26
CA SER A 126 20.82 2.86 18.01
C SER A 126 21.54 2.26 16.79
N THR A 127 21.04 1.14 16.25
CA THR A 127 21.61 0.44 15.10
C THR A 127 20.54 0.12 14.05
N GLY A 128 20.96 -0.16 12.82
CA GLY A 128 20.06 -0.60 11.75
C GLY A 128 19.34 -1.91 12.09
N ASP A 129 20.04 -2.88 12.70
CA ASP A 129 19.43 -4.16 13.10
C ASP A 129 18.34 -3.97 14.16
N GLU A 130 18.54 -3.06 15.12
CA GLU A 130 17.53 -2.71 16.11
C GLU A 130 16.32 -2.01 15.48
N LEU A 131 16.54 -1.08 14.54
CA LEU A 131 15.46 -0.45 13.77
C LEU A 131 14.65 -1.51 13.02
N ASN A 132 15.32 -2.41 12.32
CA ASN A 132 14.68 -3.46 11.54
C ASN A 132 13.84 -4.37 12.46
N THR A 133 14.42 -4.80 13.58
CA THR A 133 13.75 -5.64 14.58
C THR A 133 12.50 -4.95 15.13
N GLN A 134 12.56 -3.66 15.44
CA GLN A 134 11.41 -2.94 16.01
C GLN A 134 10.34 -2.63 14.97
N LEU A 135 10.70 -2.28 13.74
CA LEU A 135 9.72 -2.18 12.64
C LEU A 135 8.96 -3.49 12.46
N TYR A 136 9.64 -4.63 12.56
CA TYR A 136 9.01 -5.95 12.45
C TYR A 136 8.20 -6.38 13.67
N THR A 137 8.47 -5.87 14.87
CA THR A 137 7.83 -6.37 16.12
C THR A 137 6.82 -5.40 16.72
N LEU A 138 7.00 -4.09 16.51
CA LEU A 138 6.09 -3.03 16.96
C LEU A 138 5.17 -2.52 15.85
N GLY A 139 5.52 -2.82 14.59
CA GLY A 139 4.76 -2.38 13.42
C GLY A 139 3.28 -2.81 13.49
N PRO A 140 2.36 -2.04 12.88
CA PRO A 140 0.95 -2.41 12.83
C PRO A 140 0.70 -3.67 12.00
N TYR A 141 -0.36 -4.41 12.38
CA TYR A 141 -0.93 -5.44 11.53
C TYR A 141 -1.76 -4.80 10.41
N GLY A 142 -1.46 -5.20 9.18
CA GLY A 142 -2.23 -4.87 7.98
C GLY A 142 -3.36 -5.86 7.71
N PRO A 143 -4.01 -5.75 6.54
CA PRO A 143 -4.95 -6.76 6.08
C PRO A 143 -4.32 -8.16 6.12
N TYR A 144 -5.11 -9.16 6.50
CA TYR A 144 -4.68 -10.57 6.60
C TYR A 144 -3.68 -10.90 7.72
N GLY A 145 -3.36 -9.96 8.62
CA GLY A 145 -2.58 -10.23 9.84
C GLY A 145 -1.06 -10.23 9.65
N HIS A 146 -0.57 -9.75 8.50
CA HIS A 146 0.85 -9.49 8.31
C HIS A 146 1.26 -8.19 9.02
N GLN A 147 2.48 -8.17 9.56
CA GLN A 147 3.03 -7.01 10.25
C GLN A 147 3.85 -6.16 9.29
N TRP A 148 3.60 -4.85 9.27
CA TRP A 148 4.18 -3.90 8.33
C TRP A 148 4.82 -2.72 9.05
N ALA A 149 5.70 -1.99 8.36
CA ALA A 149 6.30 -0.78 8.90
C ALA A 149 5.27 0.33 9.09
N ALA A 150 4.28 0.41 8.22
CA ALA A 150 3.14 1.31 8.33
C ALA A 150 1.91 0.67 7.71
N VAL A 151 0.74 1.22 8.03
CA VAL A 151 -0.52 0.86 7.36
C VAL A 151 -1.46 2.06 7.31
N ALA A 152 -2.14 2.22 6.18
CA ALA A 152 -3.36 3.00 6.06
C ALA A 152 -4.58 2.15 6.42
N LYS A 153 -5.36 2.59 7.41
CA LYS A 153 -6.63 1.99 7.82
C LYS A 153 -7.75 2.98 7.57
N TRP A 154 -8.92 2.44 7.28
CA TRP A 154 -10.12 3.25 7.10
C TRP A 154 -11.32 2.55 7.71
N ASP A 155 -12.26 3.34 8.20
CA ASP A 155 -13.55 2.89 8.66
C ASP A 155 -14.63 3.77 8.03
N ILE A 156 -15.55 3.12 7.31
CA ILE A 156 -16.62 3.79 6.58
C ILE A 156 -17.95 3.17 6.99
N ASN A 157 -18.80 4.01 7.59
CA ASN A 157 -20.10 3.61 8.09
C ASN A 157 -21.18 4.54 7.58
N TRP A 158 -22.38 4.01 7.41
CA TRP A 158 -23.56 4.79 7.04
C TRP A 158 -24.77 4.29 7.81
N ASP A 159 -25.70 5.20 8.05
CA ASP A 159 -27.03 4.89 8.58
C ASP A 159 -28.09 5.46 7.63
N ILE A 160 -29.04 4.63 7.23
CA ILE A 160 -30.11 4.99 6.31
C ILE A 160 -31.42 4.94 7.09
N PRO A 161 -32.00 6.10 7.43
CA PRO A 161 -33.26 6.13 8.15
C PRO A 161 -34.38 5.50 7.32
N VAL A 162 -35.31 4.85 8.00
CA VAL A 162 -36.46 4.16 7.38
C VAL A 162 -37.75 4.80 7.89
N ASN A 163 -38.72 4.98 7.00
CA ASN A 163 -40.07 5.43 7.29
C ASN A 163 -40.92 4.30 7.89
N ASP A 164 -42.06 4.65 8.49
CA ASP A 164 -43.00 3.66 9.03
C ASP A 164 -43.53 2.67 7.97
N ASP A 165 -43.56 3.08 6.71
CA ASP A 165 -43.95 2.25 5.56
C ASP A 165 -42.81 1.35 5.02
N GLY A 166 -41.63 1.39 5.64
CA GLY A 166 -40.45 0.63 5.22
C GLY A 166 -39.63 1.26 4.10
N SER A 167 -40.00 2.45 3.61
CA SER A 167 -39.21 3.18 2.61
C SER A 167 -38.01 3.89 3.23
N CYS A 168 -36.92 4.02 2.48
CA CYS A 168 -35.66 4.59 2.97
C CYS A 168 -35.59 6.07 2.65
N ARG A 169 -35.15 6.85 3.62
CA ARG A 169 -34.88 8.28 3.47
C ARG A 169 -33.41 8.49 3.14
N PHE A 170 -33.05 8.23 1.88
CA PHE A 170 -31.65 8.39 1.41
C PHE A 170 -31.14 9.83 1.52
N ASP A 171 -32.02 10.82 1.47
CA ASP A 171 -31.66 12.24 1.65
C ASP A 171 -31.28 12.58 3.10
N GLU A 172 -31.69 11.75 4.07
CA GLU A 172 -31.36 11.87 5.49
C GLU A 172 -30.25 10.89 5.92
N MET A 173 -29.66 10.16 4.97
CA MET A 173 -28.58 9.22 5.27
C MET A 173 -27.41 9.95 5.91
N THR A 174 -26.93 9.41 7.04
CA THR A 174 -25.68 9.87 7.64
C THR A 174 -24.54 9.00 7.15
N PHE A 175 -23.40 9.62 6.90
CA PHE A 175 -22.24 8.97 6.33
C PHE A 175 -21.00 9.42 7.11
N LEU A 176 -20.25 8.47 7.65
CA LEU A 176 -19.07 8.70 8.48
C LEU A 176 -17.87 8.00 7.86
N SER A 177 -16.73 8.69 7.86
CA SER A 177 -15.48 8.20 7.31
C SER A 177 -14.31 8.66 8.13
N ASP A 178 -13.57 7.70 8.63
CA ASP A 178 -12.31 7.93 9.32
C ASP A 178 -11.19 7.22 8.57
N ILE A 179 -10.11 7.95 8.29
CA ILE A 179 -8.88 7.40 7.71
C ILE A 179 -7.75 7.65 8.69
N TYR A 180 -7.04 6.58 9.05
CA TYR A 180 -5.92 6.59 9.97
C TYR A 180 -4.69 6.02 9.28
N VAL A 181 -3.53 6.61 9.51
CA VAL A 181 -2.27 5.98 9.14
C VAL A 181 -1.41 5.80 10.37
N VAL A 182 -0.91 4.58 10.56
CA VAL A 182 0.01 4.25 11.63
C VAL A 182 1.43 4.26 11.08
N LEU A 183 2.26 5.19 11.56
CA LEU A 183 3.66 5.35 11.14
C LEU A 183 4.62 5.08 12.29
N PRO A 184 5.85 4.62 12.01
CA PRO A 184 6.88 4.59 13.03
C PRO A 184 7.37 6.01 13.34
N HIS A 185 7.70 6.25 14.59
CA HIS A 185 8.44 7.42 15.02
C HIS A 185 9.72 6.98 15.71
N TRP A 186 10.86 7.55 15.31
CA TRP A 186 12.16 7.24 15.88
C TRP A 186 12.85 8.53 16.27
N THR A 187 13.23 8.62 17.55
CA THR A 187 14.13 9.66 18.04
C THR A 187 15.51 9.03 18.23
N PRO A 188 16.50 9.34 17.36
CA PRO A 188 17.80 8.71 17.44
C PRO A 188 18.49 9.06 18.78
N PRO A 189 18.99 8.06 19.53
CA PRO A 189 19.79 8.29 20.73
C PRO A 189 21.08 9.09 20.42
N GLU A 190 21.64 9.74 21.43
CA GLU A 190 22.92 10.43 21.31
C GLU A 190 24.01 9.46 20.82
N GLY A 191 24.84 9.91 19.87
CA GLY A 191 25.91 9.10 19.28
C GLY A 191 25.47 8.19 18.13
N THR A 192 24.18 8.18 17.76
CA THR A 192 23.70 7.52 16.53
C THR A 192 24.45 8.06 15.31
N SER A 193 24.90 7.17 14.42
CA SER A 193 25.66 7.58 13.23
C SER A 193 24.82 8.47 12.30
N PRO A 194 25.38 9.57 11.75
CA PRO A 194 24.67 10.41 10.78
C PRO A 194 24.15 9.67 9.55
N ASP A 195 24.89 8.66 9.06
CA ASP A 195 24.48 7.81 7.93
C ASP A 195 23.17 7.05 8.21
N LEU A 196 23.01 6.50 9.41
CA LEU A 196 21.78 5.81 9.80
C LEU A 196 20.59 6.78 9.89
N ILE A 197 20.82 8.01 10.37
CA ILE A 197 19.79 9.06 10.44
C ILE A 197 19.33 9.43 9.03
N GLU A 198 20.27 9.66 8.10
CA GLU A 198 19.94 9.99 6.70
C GLU A 198 19.15 8.87 6.01
N LYS A 199 19.54 7.60 6.22
CA LYS A 199 18.84 6.44 5.69
C LYS A 199 17.42 6.33 6.26
N TRP A 200 17.23 6.61 7.54
CA TRP A 200 15.92 6.66 8.16
C TRP A 200 15.04 7.77 7.58
N GLU A 201 15.57 8.99 7.45
CA GLU A 201 14.85 10.14 6.89
C GLU A 201 14.39 9.87 5.45
N TYR A 202 15.25 9.23 4.65
CA TYR A 202 14.88 8.77 3.32
C TYR A 202 13.76 7.72 3.37
N PHE A 203 13.92 6.69 4.21
CA PHE A 203 12.94 5.63 4.37
C PHE A 203 11.56 6.16 4.80
N ILE A 204 11.49 6.98 5.86
CA ILE A 204 10.22 7.48 6.39
C ILE A 204 9.51 8.39 5.39
N LYS A 205 10.27 9.19 4.62
CA LYS A 205 9.69 10.00 3.54
C LYS A 205 9.03 9.12 2.49
N LYS A 206 9.72 8.07 2.03
CA LYS A 206 9.17 7.14 1.04
C LYS A 206 7.99 6.34 1.57
N LEU A 207 8.05 5.94 2.83
CA LEU A 207 6.94 5.27 3.49
C LEU A 207 5.70 6.17 3.55
N ILE A 208 5.86 7.45 3.93
CA ILE A 208 4.76 8.44 3.92
C ILE A 208 4.19 8.62 2.50
N GLU A 209 5.03 8.73 1.48
CA GLU A 209 4.58 8.82 0.07
C GLU A 209 3.74 7.59 -0.33
N HIS A 210 4.15 6.39 0.07
CA HIS A 210 3.42 5.15 -0.20
C HIS A 210 2.05 5.12 0.50
N GLU A 211 2.03 5.39 1.82
CA GLU A 211 0.80 5.40 2.61
C GLU A 211 -0.19 6.50 2.15
N GLN A 212 0.30 7.65 1.70
CA GLN A 212 -0.55 8.70 1.12
C GLN A 212 -1.25 8.20 -0.16
N GLY A 213 -0.61 7.34 -0.95
CA GLY A 213 -1.26 6.72 -2.12
C GLY A 213 -2.49 5.89 -1.74
N HIS A 214 -2.42 5.12 -0.65
CA HIS A 214 -3.59 4.41 -0.11
C HIS A 214 -4.69 5.38 0.34
N VAL A 215 -4.33 6.44 1.06
CA VAL A 215 -5.28 7.50 1.48
C VAL A 215 -5.97 8.12 0.26
N ASP A 216 -5.22 8.45 -0.78
CA ASP A 216 -5.75 9.06 -2.00
C ASP A 216 -6.75 8.13 -2.71
N ILE A 217 -6.44 6.83 -2.80
CA ILE A 217 -7.36 5.82 -3.35
C ILE A 217 -8.68 5.82 -2.57
N ILE A 218 -8.63 5.81 -1.23
CA ILE A 218 -9.81 5.79 -0.39
C ILE A 218 -10.65 7.06 -0.62
N VAL A 219 -10.01 8.24 -0.55
CA VAL A 219 -10.67 9.55 -0.69
C VAL A 219 -11.32 9.71 -2.07
N GLN A 220 -10.63 9.31 -3.14
CA GLN A 220 -11.13 9.46 -4.50
C GLN A 220 -12.34 8.56 -4.78
N ASN A 221 -12.39 7.37 -4.19
CA ASN A 221 -13.44 6.39 -4.45
C ASN A 221 -14.60 6.46 -3.45
N PHE A 222 -14.41 7.16 -2.33
CA PHE A 222 -15.43 7.32 -1.30
C PHE A 222 -16.80 7.79 -1.82
N PRO A 223 -16.92 8.81 -2.70
CA PRO A 223 -18.23 9.25 -3.21
C PRO A 223 -18.97 8.17 -4.00
N LEU A 224 -18.25 7.17 -4.55
CA LEU A 224 -18.87 6.07 -5.27
C LEU A 224 -19.67 5.15 -4.33
N VAL A 225 -19.26 5.04 -3.07
CA VAL A 225 -19.98 4.25 -2.06
C VAL A 225 -21.32 4.91 -1.76
N GLU A 226 -21.30 6.21 -1.50
CA GLU A 226 -22.50 7.01 -1.23
C GLU A 226 -23.48 6.95 -2.42
N ASN A 227 -22.96 7.14 -3.65
CA ASN A 227 -23.76 7.06 -4.87
C ASN A 227 -24.37 5.67 -5.08
N ALA A 228 -23.60 4.60 -4.85
CA ALA A 228 -24.10 3.23 -4.96
C ALA A 228 -25.26 2.96 -3.99
N ILE A 229 -25.21 3.53 -2.79
CA ILE A 229 -26.28 3.42 -1.79
C ILE A 229 -27.50 4.23 -2.23
N LYS A 230 -27.33 5.49 -2.61
CA LYS A 230 -28.43 6.39 -3.00
C LYS A 230 -29.18 5.94 -4.26
N GLN A 231 -28.50 5.25 -5.18
CA GLN A 231 -29.12 4.70 -6.40
C GLN A 231 -29.76 3.31 -6.20
N SER A 232 -29.71 2.78 -4.97
CA SER A 232 -30.23 1.46 -4.65
C SER A 232 -31.68 1.50 -4.18
N SER A 233 -32.37 0.35 -4.25
CA SER A 233 -33.55 0.13 -3.41
C SER A 233 -33.14 -0.05 -1.94
N CYS A 234 -34.07 0.15 -1.00
CA CYS A 234 -33.86 -0.16 0.41
C CYS A 234 -33.23 -1.52 0.68
N SER A 235 -33.78 -2.56 0.03
CA SER A 235 -33.34 -3.95 0.22
C SER A 235 -31.91 -4.21 -0.27
N THR A 236 -31.38 -3.36 -1.13
CA THR A 236 -30.08 -3.56 -1.80
C THR A 236 -29.02 -2.55 -1.38
N ALA A 237 -29.41 -1.42 -0.78
CA ALA A 237 -28.56 -0.30 -0.42
C ALA A 237 -27.32 -0.73 0.37
N ASN A 238 -27.53 -1.43 1.49
CA ASN A 238 -26.45 -1.94 2.33
C ASN A 238 -25.50 -2.90 1.61
N ARG A 239 -26.03 -3.76 0.73
CA ARG A 239 -25.22 -4.70 -0.04
C ARG A 239 -24.37 -3.95 -1.07
N ASN A 240 -24.96 -2.98 -1.76
CA ASN A 240 -24.29 -2.23 -2.80
C ASN A 240 -23.21 -1.31 -2.23
N GLY A 241 -23.45 -0.65 -1.10
CA GLY A 241 -22.43 0.09 -0.36
C GLY A 241 -21.25 -0.80 0.03
N ARG A 242 -21.52 -1.97 0.65
CA ARG A 242 -20.47 -2.93 1.01
C ARG A 242 -19.70 -3.49 -0.19
N ASN A 243 -20.36 -3.65 -1.34
CA ASN A 243 -19.67 -4.08 -2.55
C ASN A 243 -18.70 -3.01 -3.04
N MET A 244 -19.06 -1.72 -2.93
CA MET A 244 -18.15 -0.63 -3.29
C MET A 244 -16.97 -0.53 -2.30
N LEU A 245 -17.20 -0.77 -1.02
CA LEU A 245 -16.11 -0.88 -0.03
C LEU A 245 -15.10 -1.98 -0.40
N LYS A 246 -15.56 -3.12 -0.90
CA LYS A 246 -14.68 -4.19 -1.38
C LYS A 246 -13.89 -3.77 -2.62
N GLU A 247 -14.47 -2.95 -3.48
CA GLU A 247 -13.76 -2.43 -4.65
C GLU A 247 -12.64 -1.45 -4.24
N ILE A 248 -12.90 -0.60 -3.24
CA ILE A 248 -11.84 0.25 -2.66
C ILE A 248 -10.71 -0.61 -2.09
N GLN A 249 -11.04 -1.69 -1.36
CA GLN A 249 -10.02 -2.62 -0.87
C GLN A 249 -9.24 -3.26 -2.01
N ARG A 250 -9.92 -3.71 -3.08
CA ARG A 250 -9.27 -4.30 -4.26
C ARG A 250 -8.27 -3.32 -4.92
N LEU A 251 -8.62 -2.04 -5.00
CA LEU A 251 -7.73 -1.00 -5.54
C LEU A 251 -6.50 -0.76 -4.65
N ASN A 252 -6.67 -0.85 -3.33
CA ASN A 252 -5.54 -0.78 -2.39
C ASN A 252 -4.62 -2.00 -2.55
N ASP A 253 -5.19 -3.21 -2.62
CA ASP A 253 -4.42 -4.45 -2.84
C ASP A 253 -3.68 -4.42 -4.19
N GLU A 254 -4.29 -3.84 -5.23
CA GLU A 254 -3.67 -3.66 -6.55
C GLU A 254 -2.52 -2.64 -6.50
N TYR A 255 -2.70 -1.54 -5.78
CA TYR A 255 -1.66 -0.52 -5.58
C TYR A 255 -0.45 -1.11 -4.85
N ASP A 256 -0.68 -1.89 -3.79
CA ASP A 256 0.35 -2.68 -3.12
C ASP A 256 1.08 -3.63 -4.10
N ALA A 257 0.32 -4.41 -4.88
CA ALA A 257 0.90 -5.38 -5.81
C ALA A 257 1.74 -4.71 -6.92
N VAL A 258 1.29 -3.58 -7.45
CA VAL A 258 2.00 -2.83 -8.51
C VAL A 258 3.24 -2.14 -7.94
N THR A 259 3.17 -1.62 -6.72
CA THR A 259 4.28 -0.92 -6.10
C THR A 259 5.29 -1.85 -5.44
N GLY A 260 4.94 -3.13 -5.26
CA GLY A 260 5.70 -4.07 -4.44
C GLY A 260 5.68 -3.66 -2.97
N HIS A 261 4.52 -3.30 -2.43
CA HIS A 261 4.37 -2.74 -1.08
C HIS A 261 5.26 -1.50 -0.85
N GLY A 262 5.36 -0.65 -1.88
CA GLY A 262 6.19 0.56 -1.86
C GLY A 262 7.66 0.37 -2.26
N ASP A 263 8.16 -0.85 -2.48
CA ASP A 263 9.55 -1.10 -2.88
C ASP A 263 9.94 -0.29 -4.13
N THR A 264 9.08 -0.28 -5.15
CA THR A 264 9.32 0.47 -6.40
C THR A 264 9.22 1.99 -6.23
N GLN A 265 8.63 2.45 -5.12
CA GLN A 265 8.57 3.87 -4.74
C GLN A 265 9.76 4.28 -3.84
N GLY A 266 10.64 3.34 -3.52
CA GLY A 266 11.83 3.56 -2.71
C GLY A 266 11.61 3.32 -1.23
N VAL A 267 10.56 2.60 -0.82
CA VAL A 267 10.38 2.11 0.56
C VAL A 267 11.36 0.97 0.82
N VAL A 268 12.64 1.30 0.88
CA VAL A 268 13.73 0.34 1.08
C VAL A 268 14.48 0.64 2.36
N ARG A 269 14.78 -0.41 3.13
CA ARG A 269 15.58 -0.34 4.35
C ARG A 269 17.06 -0.43 3.95
N LEU A 270 17.81 0.67 4.10
CA LEU A 270 19.16 0.83 3.53
C LEU A 270 20.30 0.74 4.56
N TRP A 271 20.03 0.17 5.74
CA TRP A 271 20.97 0.09 6.85
C TRP A 271 21.51 -1.32 7.07
#